data_AF-A0A354F2K2-F1
#
_entry.id   AF-A0A354F2K2-F1
#
_cell.length_a   1.000
_cell.length_b   1.000
_cell.length_c   1.000
_cell.angle_alpha   90.00
_cell.angle_beta   90.00
_cell.angle_gamma   90.00
#
_symmetry.space_group_name_H-M   'P 1'
#
loop_
_entity.id
_entity.type
_entity.pdbx_description
1 polymer ?
#
loop_
_entity_poly.entity_id
_entity_poly.type
_entity_poly.pdbx_seq_one_letter_code
_entity_poly.pdbx_strand_id
1 'polypeptide(L)'
;MLFATDKGDLIGKCFYGTLQKFDTQITKIVSMRQRQGLKVRCARYDKAVNRLRAYLKNEINRCLNRLIRLYQPAEIVIERLDFRKPNLSKRLNRLVTNFGKSIIKAKLQSLSEAYGIQITEINPAYTSQECSVCGYVDKNNRQEQEAIKCRFCNTSRHADVNGARNHLVRSSDEVINIYKNKKAVLRVLVDRFLYKLSDTERKYAMPHSKAITLLSKNPYYWVGLSGTG
;
A
#
# COMPACT_ATOMS: atom_id res chain seq x y z
N MET A 1 2.30 -7.87 -8.23
CA MET A 1 3.62 -7.64 -7.62
C MET A 1 3.57 -7.80 -6.09
N LEU A 2 4.72 -7.83 -5.42
CA LEU A 2 4.85 -7.93 -3.97
C LEU A 2 5.19 -6.58 -3.30
N PHE A 3 6.18 -5.84 -3.82
CA PHE A 3 6.61 -4.55 -3.28
C PHE A 3 6.70 -3.49 -4.38
N ALA A 4 6.44 -2.23 -4.00
CA ALA A 4 6.75 -1.06 -4.79
C ALA A 4 7.66 -0.10 -4.01
N THR A 5 8.54 0.61 -4.71
CA THR A 5 9.43 1.63 -4.13
C THR A 5 9.01 3.04 -4.55
N ASP A 6 9.46 4.06 -3.80
CA ASP A 6 9.31 5.47 -4.16
C ASP A 6 10.04 5.81 -5.48
N LYS A 7 11.11 5.07 -5.79
CA LYS A 7 11.91 5.18 -7.01
C LYS A 7 11.19 4.63 -8.25
N GLY A 8 10.14 3.83 -8.09
CA GLY A 8 9.31 3.32 -9.18
C GLY A 8 9.46 1.83 -9.49
N ASP A 9 10.23 1.10 -8.69
CA ASP A 9 10.44 -0.34 -8.89
C ASP A 9 9.22 -1.13 -8.45
N LEU A 10 8.88 -2.15 -9.25
CA LEU A 10 7.82 -3.10 -8.96
C LEU A 10 8.45 -4.49 -8.83
N ILE A 11 8.60 -4.98 -7.60
CA ILE A 11 9.33 -6.22 -7.29
C ILE A 11 8.37 -7.36 -6.94
N GLY A 12 8.74 -8.59 -7.30
CA GLY A 12 7.91 -9.78 -7.09
C GLY A 12 6.69 -9.79 -8.01
N LYS A 13 6.83 -9.39 -9.28
CA LYS A 13 5.73 -9.29 -10.25
C LYS A 13 4.88 -10.56 -10.34
N CYS A 14 5.54 -11.73 -10.36
CA CYS A 14 4.88 -13.05 -10.43
C CYS A 14 4.31 -13.56 -9.08
N PHE A 15 4.53 -12.83 -7.97
CA PHE A 15 4.17 -13.30 -6.62
C PHE A 15 2.72 -13.75 -6.52
N TYR A 16 1.82 -12.92 -7.05
CA TYR A 16 0.38 -13.15 -6.99
C TYR A 16 -0.06 -14.38 -7.80
N GLY A 17 0.44 -14.53 -9.02
CA GLY A 17 0.14 -15.71 -9.85
C GLY A 17 0.56 -17.02 -9.18
N THR A 18 1.68 -17.02 -8.45
CA THR A 18 2.09 -18.18 -7.65
C THR A 18 1.16 -18.43 -6.46
N LEU A 19 0.67 -17.38 -5.78
CA LEU A 19 -0.31 -17.54 -4.70
C LEU A 19 -1.61 -18.17 -5.21
N GLN A 20 -2.08 -17.80 -6.40
CA GLN A 20 -3.27 -18.42 -7.01
C GLN A 20 -3.07 -19.92 -7.23
N LYS A 21 -1.87 -20.36 -7.65
CA LYS A 21 -1.55 -21.80 -7.78
C LYS A 21 -1.64 -22.51 -6.43
N PHE A 22 -1.13 -21.91 -5.35
CA PHE A 22 -1.28 -22.46 -4.00
C PHE A 22 -2.75 -22.48 -3.57
N ASP A 23 -3.53 -21.47 -3.92
CA ASP A 23 -4.96 -21.39 -3.58
C ASP A 23 -5.73 -22.55 -4.20
N THR A 24 -5.54 -22.78 -5.50
CA THR A 24 -6.18 -23.87 -6.23
C THR A 24 -5.80 -25.22 -5.61
N GLN A 25 -4.52 -25.44 -5.30
CA GLN A 25 -4.06 -26.69 -4.70
C GLN A 25 -4.68 -26.94 -3.32
N ILE A 26 -4.63 -25.94 -2.43
CA ILE A 26 -5.15 -26.05 -1.07
C ILE A 26 -6.67 -26.21 -1.09
N THR A 27 -7.37 -25.42 -1.91
CA THR A 27 -8.84 -25.48 -2.04
C THR A 27 -9.29 -26.83 -2.58
N LYS A 28 -8.57 -27.42 -3.54
CA LYS A 28 -8.86 -28.78 -4.04
C LYS A 28 -8.75 -29.82 -2.94
N ILE A 29 -7.69 -29.77 -2.12
CA ILE A 29 -7.50 -30.69 -0.98
C ILE A 29 -8.67 -30.56 0.01
N VAL A 30 -9.01 -29.33 0.38
CA VAL A 30 -10.13 -29.04 1.28
C VAL A 30 -11.43 -29.63 0.74
N SER A 31 -11.78 -29.31 -0.51
CA SER A 31 -13.03 -29.76 -1.13
C SER A 31 -13.14 -31.29 -1.18
N MET A 32 -12.05 -31.97 -1.56
CA MET A 32 -12.01 -33.44 -1.58
C MET A 32 -12.23 -34.05 -0.19
N ARG A 33 -11.57 -33.50 0.84
CA ARG A 33 -11.73 -33.98 2.23
C ARG A 33 -13.16 -33.77 2.73
N GLN A 34 -13.72 -32.58 2.49
CA GLN A 34 -15.09 -32.26 2.91
C GLN A 34 -16.13 -33.15 2.24
N ARG A 35 -15.99 -33.43 0.94
CA ARG A 35 -16.88 -34.36 0.22
C ARG A 35 -16.83 -35.78 0.78
N GLN A 36 -15.67 -36.19 1.29
CA GLN A 36 -15.47 -37.50 1.93
C GLN A 36 -15.91 -37.53 3.40
N GLY A 37 -16.44 -36.43 3.95
CA GLY A 37 -16.78 -36.34 5.38
C GLY A 37 -15.56 -36.35 6.32
N LEU A 38 -14.35 -36.14 5.78
CA LEU A 38 -13.10 -36.21 6.54
C LEU A 38 -12.67 -34.84 7.05
N LYS A 39 -11.91 -34.82 8.16
CA LYS A 39 -11.23 -33.61 8.64
C LYS A 39 -10.32 -33.05 7.54
N VAL A 40 -10.38 -31.73 7.35
CA VAL A 40 -9.58 -31.02 6.33
C VAL A 40 -8.07 -31.16 6.59
N ARG A 41 -7.66 -30.98 7.84
CA ARG A 41 -6.26 -31.08 8.24
C ARG A 41 -5.81 -32.54 8.11
N CYS A 42 -4.76 -32.74 7.31
CA CYS A 42 -4.14 -34.03 7.04
C CYS A 42 -2.70 -33.79 6.54
N ALA A 43 -1.87 -34.82 6.47
CA ALA A 43 -0.48 -34.70 6.02
C ALA A 43 -0.35 -34.01 4.64
N ARG A 44 -1.26 -34.28 3.71
CA ARG A 44 -1.29 -33.63 2.39
C ARG A 44 -1.57 -32.12 2.48
N TYR A 45 -2.52 -31.72 3.33
CA TYR A 45 -2.83 -30.32 3.58
C TYR A 45 -1.65 -29.61 4.25
N ASP A 46 -1.09 -30.21 5.31
CA ASP A 46 0.04 -29.64 6.04
C ASP A 46 1.27 -29.47 5.14
N LYS A 47 1.54 -30.44 4.25
CA LYS A 47 2.61 -30.33 3.23
C LYS A 47 2.36 -29.15 2.27
N ALA A 48 1.13 -28.93 1.82
CA ALA A 48 0.80 -27.81 0.94
C ALA A 48 0.96 -26.45 1.64
N VAL A 49 0.49 -26.35 2.88
CA VAL A 49 0.63 -25.13 3.71
C VAL A 49 2.10 -24.85 4.04
N ASN A 50 2.90 -25.88 4.33
CA ASN A 50 4.34 -25.71 4.59
C ASN A 50 5.10 -25.25 3.33
N ARG A 51 4.75 -25.76 2.15
CA ARG A 51 5.32 -25.26 0.88
C ARG A 51 4.95 -23.80 0.63
N LEU A 52 3.70 -23.40 0.88
CA LEU A 52 3.28 -22.00 0.81
C LEU A 52 4.12 -21.14 1.76
N ARG A 53 4.29 -21.55 3.02
CA ARG A 53 5.08 -20.81 4.02
C ARG A 53 6.55 -20.68 3.59
N ALA A 54 7.15 -21.76 3.07
CA ALA A 54 8.52 -21.75 2.55
C ALA A 54 8.66 -20.80 1.35
N TYR A 55 7.72 -20.85 0.40
CA TYR A 55 7.67 -19.94 -0.73
C TYR A 55 7.59 -18.48 -0.29
N LEU A 56 6.65 -18.15 0.61
CA LEU A 56 6.51 -16.80 1.15
C LEU A 56 7.82 -16.31 1.78
N LYS A 57 8.44 -17.15 2.62
CA LYS A 57 9.72 -16.82 3.28
C LYS A 57 10.81 -16.51 2.26
N ASN A 58 10.99 -17.41 1.29
CA ASN A 58 12.05 -17.27 0.29
C ASN A 58 11.82 -16.06 -0.61
N GLU A 59 10.60 -15.86 -1.08
CA GLU A 59 10.28 -14.78 -2.02
C GLU A 59 10.34 -13.40 -1.37
N ILE A 60 9.82 -13.26 -0.15
CA ILE A 60 9.94 -12.02 0.64
C ILE A 60 11.41 -11.70 0.89
N ASN A 61 12.20 -12.68 1.38
CA ASN A 61 13.61 -12.48 1.67
C ASN A 61 14.40 -12.12 0.42
N ARG A 62 14.14 -12.79 -0.70
CA ARG A 62 14.78 -12.52 -1.99
C ARG A 62 14.51 -11.08 -2.44
N CYS A 63 13.26 -10.63 -2.35
CA CYS A 63 12.87 -9.28 -2.75
C CYS A 63 13.48 -8.21 -1.84
N LEU A 64 13.40 -8.38 -0.52
CA LEU A 64 13.97 -7.42 0.43
C LEU A 64 15.50 -7.36 0.32
N ASN A 65 16.19 -8.50 0.28
CA ASN A 65 17.65 -8.53 0.11
C ASN A 65 18.08 -7.87 -1.21
N ARG A 66 17.28 -8.02 -2.28
CA ARG A 66 17.53 -7.31 -3.54
C ARG A 66 17.43 -5.79 -3.34
N LEU A 67 16.41 -5.30 -2.65
CA LEU A 67 16.26 -3.87 -2.37
C LEU A 67 17.42 -3.32 -1.54
N ILE A 68 17.84 -4.04 -0.49
CA ILE A 68 18.97 -3.64 0.34
C ILE A 68 20.25 -3.53 -0.48
N ARG A 69 20.55 -4.51 -1.33
CA ARG A 69 21.74 -4.46 -2.18
C ARG A 69 21.72 -3.33 -3.21
N LEU A 70 20.54 -3.00 -3.73
CA LEU A 70 20.41 -1.97 -4.76
C LEU A 70 20.51 -0.55 -4.19
N TYR A 71 19.89 -0.29 -3.03
CA TYR A 71 19.73 1.07 -2.51
C TYR A 71 20.55 1.36 -1.26
N GLN A 72 21.00 0.34 -0.54
CA GLN A 72 21.65 0.47 0.78
C GLN A 72 20.95 1.54 1.66
N PRO A 73 19.63 1.40 1.86
CA PRO A 73 18.85 2.49 2.44
C PRO A 73 19.18 2.67 3.91
N ALA A 74 19.32 3.92 4.37
CA ALA A 74 19.40 4.22 5.80
C ALA A 74 18.06 3.99 6.52
N GLU A 75 16.94 4.13 5.79
CA GLU A 75 15.59 3.99 6.32
C GLU A 75 14.70 3.15 5.39
N ILE A 76 13.86 2.30 5.97
CA ILE A 76 12.74 1.63 5.30
C ILE A 76 11.44 2.11 5.92
N VAL A 77 10.61 2.76 5.11
CA VAL A 77 9.30 3.25 5.50
C VAL A 77 8.22 2.25 5.10
N ILE A 78 7.41 1.83 6.05
CA ILE A 78 6.31 0.88 5.82
C ILE A 78 5.00 1.40 6.40
N GLU A 79 3.89 1.03 5.77
CA GLU A 79 2.58 1.12 6.39
C GLU A 79 2.21 -0.20 7.09
N ARG A 80 1.03 -0.23 7.72
CA ARG A 80 0.41 -1.49 8.15
C ARG A 80 0.22 -2.42 6.96
N LEU A 81 1.07 -3.45 6.88
CA LEU A 81 1.08 -4.41 5.79
C LEU A 81 -0.28 -5.13 5.65
N ASP A 82 -0.97 -4.90 4.54
CA ASP A 82 -2.17 -5.63 4.13
C ASP A 82 -1.87 -6.58 2.97
N PHE A 83 -1.92 -7.89 3.26
CA PHE A 83 -1.70 -8.95 2.27
C PHE A 83 -2.98 -9.46 1.64
N ARG A 84 -4.15 -8.93 2.02
CA ARG A 84 -5.42 -9.41 1.48
C ARG A 84 -5.50 -9.10 0.00
N LYS A 85 -5.90 -10.10 -0.78
CA LYS A 85 -6.16 -9.95 -2.22
C LYS A 85 -7.56 -10.47 -2.56
N PRO A 86 -8.33 -9.74 -3.39
CA PRO A 86 -9.75 -10.05 -3.61
C PRO A 86 -9.98 -11.42 -4.27
N ASN A 87 -9.08 -11.89 -5.15
CA ASN A 87 -9.30 -13.15 -5.89
C ASN A 87 -8.56 -14.35 -5.26
N LEU A 88 -8.31 -14.33 -3.95
CA LEU A 88 -7.85 -15.49 -3.19
C LEU A 88 -8.95 -15.97 -2.25
N SER A 89 -9.02 -17.27 -2.01
CA SER A 89 -9.94 -17.83 -1.03
C SER A 89 -9.74 -17.19 0.35
N LYS A 90 -10.81 -17.07 1.14
CA LYS A 90 -10.73 -16.56 2.53
C LYS A 90 -9.68 -17.32 3.36
N ARG A 91 -9.57 -18.63 3.13
CA ARG A 91 -8.58 -19.48 3.81
C ARG A 91 -7.16 -19.09 3.42
N LEU A 92 -6.85 -18.97 2.13
CA LEU A 92 -5.51 -18.58 1.70
C LEU A 92 -5.17 -17.16 2.13
N ASN A 93 -6.10 -16.22 2.02
CA ASN A 93 -5.91 -14.85 2.50
C ASN A 93 -5.50 -14.83 3.99
N ARG A 94 -6.13 -15.65 4.83
CA ARG A 94 -5.76 -15.79 6.25
C ARG A 94 -4.35 -16.35 6.42
N LEU A 95 -4.00 -17.40 5.68
CA LEU A 95 -2.66 -18.01 5.74
C LEU A 95 -1.57 -17.03 5.29
N VAL A 96 -1.74 -16.40 4.13
CA VAL A 96 -0.79 -15.44 3.57
C VAL A 96 -0.63 -14.23 4.48
N THR A 97 -1.72 -13.71 5.04
CA THR A 97 -1.67 -12.58 5.98
C THR A 97 -0.88 -12.94 7.24
N ASN A 98 -1.18 -14.08 7.86
CA ASN A 98 -0.53 -14.49 9.10
C ASN A 98 0.97 -14.78 8.90
N PHE A 99 1.30 -15.57 7.87
CA PHE A 99 2.69 -15.92 7.59
C PHE A 99 3.48 -14.73 7.06
N GLY A 100 2.93 -14.00 6.09
CA GLY A 100 3.59 -12.87 5.44
C GLY A 100 3.96 -11.76 6.44
N LYS A 101 3.04 -11.39 7.34
CA LYS A 101 3.30 -10.42 8.41
C LYS A 101 4.45 -10.86 9.32
N SER A 102 4.40 -12.10 9.80
CA SER A 102 5.45 -12.64 10.68
C SER A 102 6.81 -12.67 9.99
N ILE A 103 6.86 -13.10 8.72
CA ILE A 103 8.09 -13.17 7.94
C ILE A 103 8.67 -11.78 7.69
N ILE A 104 7.85 -10.80 7.28
CA ILE A 104 8.33 -9.45 7.00
C ILE A 104 8.80 -8.77 8.28
N LYS A 105 8.03 -8.87 9.38
CA LYS A 105 8.45 -8.32 10.66
C LYS A 105 9.82 -8.86 11.08
N ALA A 106 9.98 -10.18 11.06
CA ALA A 106 11.25 -10.83 11.41
C ALA A 106 12.38 -10.40 10.46
N LYS A 107 12.11 -10.27 9.17
CA LYS A 107 13.13 -9.87 8.20
C LYS A 107 13.54 -8.41 8.35
N LEU A 108 12.60 -7.49 8.56
CA LEU A 108 12.90 -6.07 8.78
C LEU A 108 13.70 -5.86 10.06
N GLN A 109 13.34 -6.55 11.15
CA GLN A 109 14.12 -6.54 12.39
C GLN A 109 15.54 -7.02 12.15
N SER A 110 15.74 -8.17 11.49
CA SER A 110 17.06 -8.69 11.16
C SER A 110 17.87 -7.73 10.26
N LEU A 111 17.22 -7.01 9.35
CA LEU A 111 17.89 -6.01 8.51
C LEU A 111 18.31 -4.78 9.31
N SER A 112 17.47 -4.35 10.27
CA SER A 112 17.78 -3.26 11.18
C SER A 112 19.00 -3.61 12.05
N GLU A 113 18.99 -4.79 12.66
CA GLU A 113 20.08 -5.27 13.51
C GLU A 113 21.40 -5.45 12.73
N ALA A 114 21.34 -5.99 11.50
CA ALA A 114 22.53 -6.31 10.73
C ALA A 114 23.16 -5.11 10.01
N TYR A 115 22.35 -4.12 9.61
CA TYR A 115 22.80 -3.03 8.75
C TYR A 115 22.52 -1.63 9.33
N GLY A 116 21.97 -1.53 10.55
CA GLY A 116 21.62 -0.25 11.17
C GLY A 116 20.46 0.47 10.48
N ILE A 117 19.64 -0.24 9.70
CA ILE A 117 18.54 0.37 8.93
C ILE A 117 17.40 0.75 9.86
N GLN A 118 16.99 2.01 9.84
CA GLN A 118 15.82 2.49 10.55
C GLN A 118 14.54 1.94 9.91
N ILE A 119 13.63 1.41 10.72
CA ILE A 119 12.31 0.96 10.25
C ILE A 119 11.24 1.90 10.80
N THR A 120 10.56 2.63 9.91
CA THR A 120 9.56 3.63 10.27
C THR A 120 8.17 3.19 9.83
N GLU A 121 7.24 3.09 10.77
CA GLU A 121 5.82 2.87 10.47
C GLU A 121 5.09 4.21 10.28
N ILE A 122 4.28 4.31 9.22
CA ILE A 122 3.51 5.53 8.91
C ILE A 122 2.00 5.28 8.91
N ASN A 123 1.24 6.37 9.03
CA ASN A 123 -0.22 6.34 8.90
C ASN A 123 -0.62 6.18 7.42
N PRO A 124 -1.38 5.13 7.03
CA PRO A 124 -1.75 4.90 5.62
C PRO A 124 -2.97 5.70 5.15
N ALA A 125 -3.61 6.48 6.03
CA ALA A 125 -4.88 7.12 5.69
C ALA A 125 -4.76 8.04 4.46
N TYR A 126 -5.53 7.75 3.41
CA TYR A 126 -5.56 8.50 2.14
C TYR A 126 -4.30 8.41 1.26
N THR A 127 -3.28 7.60 1.58
CA THR A 127 -2.07 7.48 0.75
C THR A 127 -2.37 6.99 -0.68
N SER A 128 -3.45 6.21 -0.86
CA SER A 128 -3.92 5.75 -2.16
C SER A 128 -4.84 6.73 -2.90
N GLN A 129 -5.21 7.84 -2.28
CA GLN A 129 -6.13 8.87 -2.81
C GLN A 129 -5.44 10.22 -2.99
N GLU A 130 -4.37 10.46 -2.24
CA GLU A 130 -3.50 11.61 -2.32
C GLU A 130 -2.56 11.49 -3.52
N CYS A 131 -2.49 12.54 -4.33
CA CYS A 131 -1.49 12.62 -5.39
C CYS A 131 -0.11 12.95 -4.81
N SER A 132 0.87 12.07 -5.01
CA SER A 132 2.27 12.28 -4.58
C SER A 132 3.00 13.43 -5.27
N VAL A 133 2.38 14.08 -6.25
CA VAL A 133 2.98 15.17 -7.05
C VAL A 133 2.46 16.54 -6.65
N CYS A 134 1.16 16.68 -6.38
CA CYS A 134 0.57 17.96 -5.98
C CYS A 134 -0.07 17.94 -4.57
N GLY A 135 -0.25 16.78 -3.94
CA GLY A 135 -0.92 16.63 -2.65
C GLY A 135 -2.45 16.68 -2.71
N TYR A 136 -3.06 16.80 -3.89
CA TYR A 136 -4.52 16.79 -4.03
C TYR A 136 -5.08 15.42 -3.60
N VAL A 137 -5.98 15.41 -2.62
CA VAL A 137 -6.66 14.22 -2.13
C VAL A 137 -8.06 14.11 -2.73
N ASP A 138 -8.36 13.01 -3.42
CA ASP A 138 -9.71 12.72 -3.92
C ASP A 138 -9.91 11.21 -4.00
N LYS A 139 -11.08 10.74 -3.56
CA LYS A 139 -11.51 9.33 -3.73
C LYS A 139 -11.46 8.88 -5.19
N ASN A 140 -11.71 9.79 -6.12
CA ASN A 140 -11.74 9.55 -7.56
C ASN A 140 -10.37 9.65 -8.23
N ASN A 141 -9.29 9.94 -7.49
CA ASN A 141 -7.95 9.87 -8.06
C ASN A 141 -7.55 8.42 -8.40
N ARG A 142 -8.14 7.42 -7.72
CA ARG A 142 -7.90 6.00 -7.95
C ARG A 142 -9.19 5.30 -8.35
N GLN A 143 -9.56 5.37 -9.63
CA GLN A 143 -10.69 4.63 -10.19
C GLN A 143 -10.31 3.20 -10.58
N GLU A 144 -9.04 2.99 -10.94
CA GLU A 144 -8.48 1.69 -11.31
C GLU A 144 -7.55 1.20 -10.21
N GLN A 145 -7.45 -0.12 -10.03
CA GLN A 145 -6.60 -0.69 -8.98
C GLN A 145 -5.11 -0.39 -9.21
N GLU A 146 -4.66 -0.41 -10.47
CA GLU A 146 -3.24 -0.34 -10.83
C GLU A 146 -2.72 1.10 -10.99
N ALA A 147 -3.60 2.07 -11.27
CA ALA A 147 -3.20 3.43 -11.61
C ALA A 147 -3.91 4.47 -10.75
N ILE A 148 -3.19 5.55 -10.45
CA ILE A 148 -3.75 6.81 -9.97
C ILE A 148 -3.72 7.81 -11.12
N LYS A 149 -4.82 8.55 -11.32
CA LYS A 149 -4.94 9.67 -12.25
C LYS A 149 -5.41 10.88 -11.46
N CYS A 150 -4.51 11.80 -11.16
CA CYS A 150 -4.84 12.98 -10.37
C CYS A 150 -5.78 13.90 -11.15
N ARG A 151 -6.93 14.24 -10.58
CA ARG A 151 -7.91 15.12 -11.22
C ARG A 151 -7.53 16.61 -11.20
N PHE A 152 -6.51 16.97 -10.41
CA PHE A 152 -5.99 18.33 -10.34
C PHE A 152 -4.81 18.54 -11.30
N CYS A 153 -3.69 17.86 -11.08
CA CYS A 153 -2.49 18.07 -11.90
C CYS A 153 -2.35 17.12 -13.10
N ASN A 154 -3.36 16.28 -13.38
CA ASN A 154 -3.39 15.30 -14.46
C ASN A 154 -2.25 14.25 -14.45
N THR A 155 -1.46 14.17 -13.38
CA THR A 155 -0.42 13.15 -13.24
C THR A 155 -1.04 11.75 -13.22
N SER A 156 -0.52 10.87 -14.08
CA SER A 156 -0.83 9.44 -14.09
C SER A 156 0.39 8.63 -13.62
N ARG A 157 0.18 7.66 -12.73
CA ARG A 157 1.25 6.80 -12.20
C ARG A 157 0.68 5.47 -11.69
N HIS A 158 1.52 4.44 -11.61
CA HIS A 158 1.18 3.24 -10.86
C HIS A 158 0.79 3.57 -9.41
N ALA A 159 -0.35 3.08 -8.95
CA ALA A 159 -0.97 3.43 -7.67
C ALA A 159 -0.05 3.13 -6.48
N ASP A 160 0.60 1.97 -6.49
CA ASP A 160 1.49 1.56 -5.40
C ASP A 160 2.81 2.36 -5.37
N VAL A 161 3.29 2.91 -6.50
CA VAL A 161 4.45 3.82 -6.52
C VAL A 161 4.04 5.18 -5.96
N ASN A 162 2.83 5.66 -6.29
CA ASN A 162 2.27 6.86 -5.69
C ASN A 162 2.14 6.70 -4.17
N GLY A 163 1.63 5.55 -3.71
CA GLY A 163 1.57 5.19 -2.29
C GLY A 163 2.95 5.23 -1.64
N ALA A 164 3.95 4.56 -2.22
CA ALA A 164 5.32 4.54 -1.70
C ALA A 164 5.93 5.95 -1.55
N ARG A 165 5.68 6.86 -2.51
CA ARG A 165 6.12 8.26 -2.41
C ARG A 165 5.39 9.03 -1.31
N ASN A 166 4.08 8.83 -1.17
CA ASN A 166 3.33 9.41 -0.06
C ASN A 166 3.82 8.87 1.30
N HIS A 167 4.24 7.61 1.36
CA HIS A 167 4.82 7.03 2.59
C HIS A 167 6.13 7.72 2.94
N LEU A 168 7.02 7.93 1.96
CA LEU A 168 8.27 8.64 2.16
C LEU A 168 8.05 10.08 2.66
N VAL A 169 7.09 10.81 2.09
CA VAL A 169 6.75 12.17 2.57
C VAL A 169 6.22 12.13 4.02
N ARG A 170 5.55 11.04 4.40
CA ARG A 170 4.99 10.87 5.75
C ARG A 170 5.99 10.39 6.79
N SER A 171 7.12 9.80 6.41
CA SER A 171 8.08 9.32 7.43
C SER A 171 8.71 10.46 8.22
N SER A 172 8.83 11.64 7.62
CA SER A 172 9.29 12.87 8.26
C SER A 172 8.15 13.79 8.72
N ASP A 173 6.91 13.32 8.77
CA ASP A 173 5.75 14.16 9.10
C ASP A 173 5.41 14.08 10.60
N GLU A 174 5.75 15.14 11.33
CA GLU A 174 5.48 15.26 12.76
C GLU A 174 3.99 15.37 13.10
N VAL A 175 3.19 15.88 12.15
CA VAL A 175 1.75 16.05 12.36
C VAL A 175 1.03 14.74 12.10
N ILE A 176 1.25 14.08 10.96
CA ILE A 176 0.54 12.85 10.58
C ILE A 176 1.22 11.60 11.18
N ASN A 177 1.09 11.43 12.50
CA ASN A 177 1.57 10.23 13.17
C ASN A 177 0.61 9.01 13.05
N ILE A 178 1.11 7.83 13.42
CA ILE A 178 0.41 6.54 13.32
C ILE A 178 -0.89 6.45 14.15
N TYR A 179 -1.06 7.32 15.15
CA TYR A 179 -2.21 7.29 16.06
C TYR A 179 -3.35 8.22 15.61
N LYS A 180 -3.10 9.14 14.67
CA LYS A 180 -4.15 10.04 14.19
C LYS A 180 -5.26 9.28 13.46
N ASN A 181 -6.50 9.62 13.81
CA ASN A 181 -7.66 9.09 13.13
C ASN A 181 -7.79 9.63 11.70
N LYS A 182 -8.53 8.92 10.87
CA LYS A 182 -8.70 9.23 9.44
C LYS A 182 -9.23 10.66 9.21
N LYS A 183 -10.21 11.13 9.99
CA LYS A 183 -10.78 12.48 9.83
C LYS A 183 -9.74 13.58 10.09
N ALA A 184 -8.93 13.41 11.14
CA ALA A 184 -7.86 14.35 11.47
C ALA A 184 -6.77 14.37 10.39
N VAL A 185 -6.39 13.20 9.87
CA VAL A 185 -5.43 13.11 8.74
C VAL A 185 -5.98 13.84 7.51
N LEU A 186 -7.24 13.60 7.15
CA LEU A 186 -7.85 14.27 5.99
C LEU A 186 -7.79 15.79 6.11
N ARG A 187 -8.11 16.32 7.29
CA ARG A 187 -8.08 17.76 7.55
C ARG A 187 -6.68 18.34 7.30
N VAL A 188 -5.65 17.72 7.86
CA VAL A 188 -4.25 18.14 7.66
C VAL A 188 -3.87 18.12 6.17
N LEU A 189 -4.24 17.08 5.44
CA LEU A 189 -3.93 16.98 4.01
C LEU A 189 -4.66 18.05 3.18
N VAL A 190 -5.93 18.29 3.48
CA VAL A 190 -6.74 19.34 2.83
C VAL A 190 -6.16 20.72 3.12
N ASP A 191 -5.88 21.04 4.37
CA ASP A 191 -5.32 22.33 4.78
C ASP A 191 -3.97 22.58 4.10
N ARG A 192 -3.09 21.56 4.05
CA ARG A 192 -1.81 21.65 3.34
C ARG A 192 -1.95 21.85 1.84
N PHE A 193 -2.96 21.23 1.22
CA PHE A 193 -3.22 21.43 -0.21
C PHE A 193 -3.75 22.84 -0.50
N LEU A 194 -4.71 23.31 0.31
CA LEU A 194 -5.28 24.65 0.17
C LEU A 194 -4.24 25.75 0.40
N TYR A 195 -3.36 25.58 1.39
CA TYR A 195 -2.28 26.53 1.68
C TYR A 195 -1.38 26.80 0.46
N LYS A 196 -1.13 25.77 -0.37
CA LYS A 196 -0.30 25.86 -1.57
C LYS A 196 -1.10 25.89 -2.87
N LEU A 197 -2.41 26.18 -2.81
CA LEU A 197 -3.30 26.06 -3.97
C LEU A 197 -2.83 26.95 -5.12
N SER A 198 -2.57 28.23 -4.86
CA SER A 198 -2.17 29.19 -5.89
C SER A 198 -0.86 28.80 -6.57
N ASP A 199 0.13 28.30 -5.80
CA ASP A 199 1.39 27.79 -6.34
C ASP A 199 1.17 26.56 -7.22
N THR A 200 0.27 25.68 -6.78
CA THR A 200 -0.07 24.44 -7.50
C THR A 200 -0.83 24.76 -8.79
N GLU A 201 -1.73 25.75 -8.76
CA GLU A 201 -2.43 26.27 -9.94
C GLU A 201 -1.44 26.77 -10.98
N ARG A 202 -0.50 27.63 -10.58
CA ARG A 202 0.56 28.15 -11.46
C ARG A 202 1.43 27.03 -12.02
N LYS A 203 1.91 26.13 -11.16
CA LYS A 203 2.82 25.04 -11.54
C LYS A 203 2.24 24.09 -12.59
N TYR A 204 0.95 23.80 -12.51
CA TYR A 204 0.28 22.86 -13.42
C TYR A 204 -0.66 23.53 -14.41
N ALA A 205 -0.54 24.86 -14.57
CA ALA A 205 -1.39 25.66 -15.45
C ALA A 205 -2.89 25.39 -15.26
N MET A 206 -3.33 25.16 -14.01
CA MET A 206 -4.73 24.96 -13.67
C MET A 206 -5.41 26.33 -13.50
N PRO A 207 -6.42 26.67 -14.32
CA PRO A 207 -7.18 27.91 -14.13
C PRO A 207 -7.92 27.90 -12.79
N HIS A 208 -7.91 29.02 -12.08
CA HIS A 208 -8.53 29.15 -10.77
C HIS A 208 -10.01 28.73 -10.76
N SER A 209 -10.78 29.17 -11.75
CA SER A 209 -12.20 28.79 -11.89
C SER A 209 -12.42 27.28 -12.01
N LYS A 210 -11.53 26.57 -12.72
CA LYS A 210 -11.55 25.11 -12.83
C LYS A 210 -11.14 24.44 -11.52
N ALA A 211 -10.12 24.97 -10.84
CA ALA A 211 -9.70 24.49 -9.52
C ALA A 211 -10.85 24.58 -8.52
N ILE A 212 -11.47 25.74 -8.36
CA ILE A 212 -12.60 25.95 -7.44
C ILE A 212 -13.78 25.03 -7.80
N THR A 213 -14.11 24.89 -9.09
CA THR A 213 -15.17 23.97 -9.54
C THR A 213 -14.87 22.51 -9.19
N LEU A 214 -13.60 22.10 -9.26
CA LEU A 214 -13.17 20.76 -8.88
C LEU A 214 -13.24 20.57 -7.36
N LEU A 215 -12.76 21.54 -6.57
CA LEU A 215 -12.75 21.49 -5.11
C LEU A 215 -14.17 21.51 -4.53
N SER A 216 -15.07 22.32 -5.07
CA SER A 216 -16.46 22.42 -4.61
C SER A 216 -17.26 21.13 -4.79
N LYS A 217 -16.89 20.31 -5.79
CA LYS A 217 -17.48 18.98 -6.04
C LYS A 217 -16.86 17.87 -5.19
N ASN A 218 -15.74 18.13 -4.53
CA ASN A 218 -15.05 17.14 -3.71
C ASN A 218 -15.45 17.33 -2.22
N PRO A 219 -16.13 16.34 -1.61
CA PRO A 219 -16.63 16.46 -0.24
C PRO A 219 -15.52 16.63 0.82
N TYR A 220 -14.26 16.36 0.48
CA TYR A 220 -13.13 16.57 1.38
C TYR A 220 -12.80 18.05 1.60
N TYR A 221 -13.18 18.95 0.67
CA TYR A 221 -12.82 20.36 0.71
C TYR A 221 -13.97 21.29 1.12
N TRP A 222 -15.18 20.76 1.32
CA TRP A 222 -16.38 21.54 1.68
C TRP A 222 -16.20 22.42 2.94
N VAL A 223 -15.54 21.91 3.97
CA VAL A 223 -15.34 22.63 5.24
C VAL A 223 -14.26 23.72 5.12
N GLY A 224 -13.31 23.57 4.19
CA GLY A 224 -12.24 24.56 3.98
C GLY A 224 -12.66 25.75 3.11
N LEU A 225 -13.67 25.58 2.26
CA LEU A 225 -14.17 26.62 1.35
C LEU A 225 -15.26 27.51 1.96
N SER A 226 -15.78 27.17 3.14
CA SER A 226 -16.86 27.89 3.84
C SER A 226 -16.36 28.88 4.90
N GLY A 227 -15.04 29.04 5.05
CA GLY A 227 -14.40 29.94 6.02
C GLY A 227 -13.82 31.24 5.44
N THR A 228 -14.16 31.60 4.20
CA THR A 228 -13.75 32.86 3.55
C THR A 228 -14.97 33.66 3.12
N GLY A 229 -15.81 34.01 4.08
CA GLY A 229 -16.97 34.90 3.93
C GLY A 229 -17.16 35.67 5.22
#